data_AF-A0A8T4IFF2-F1
#
_entry.id   AF-A0A8T4IFF2-F1
#
_cell.length_a   1.000
_cell.length_b   1.000
_cell.length_c   1.000
_cell.angle_alpha   90.00
_cell.angle_beta   90.00
_cell.angle_gamma   90.00
#
_symmetry.space_group_name_H-M   'P 1'
#
loop_
_entity.id
_entity.type
_entity.pdbx_description
1 polymer ?
#
loop_
_entity_poly.entity_id
_entity_poly.type
_entity_poly.pdbx_seq_one_letter_code
_entity_poly.pdbx_strand_id
1 'polypeptide(L)'
;MPWGPFLFDAKISAGDAIQTVALLFAVAQFTIQSRANRRADAEAAALREETARKALESRQVEIYQRLEIESNAVFKFEAEHSDILPFFKTHLAPGRAEYERRAREGDDFLTARKYYENCCNLFEISARLRQKDIVDPEVFASWVAWYFDTLLEWGFRALWHDLRDNYTPQLRMVFDKFVNELIRDWDAPHDSRRGAGQNESEEAVRMVADQTIEALRSRFYAELGSKFVCPTITNWLARVEEGRGDRAHPLAFR
;
A
#
# COMPACT_ATOMS: atom_id res chain seq x y z
N MET A 1 -11.37 54.46 67.51
CA MET A 1 -10.93 53.12 67.96
C MET A 1 -9.55 52.87 67.37
N PRO A 2 -8.46 52.96 68.16
CA PRO A 2 -7.11 52.80 67.63
C PRO A 2 -6.70 51.33 67.65
N TRP A 3 -6.24 50.84 66.50
CA TRP A 3 -5.56 49.56 66.35
C TRP A 3 -4.19 49.66 67.01
N GLY A 4 -4.03 49.02 68.17
CA GLY A 4 -2.74 48.94 68.87
C GLY A 4 -1.73 48.09 68.10
N PRO A 5 -0.43 48.39 68.20
CA PRO A 5 0.62 47.61 67.55
C PRO A 5 0.78 46.27 68.28
N PHE A 6 0.43 45.16 67.62
CA PHE A 6 0.85 43.84 68.04
C PHE A 6 2.35 43.69 67.78
N LEU A 7 3.16 44.17 68.73
CA LEU A 7 4.59 43.86 68.81
C LEU A 7 4.73 42.41 69.28
N PHE A 8 4.93 41.49 68.33
CA PHE A 8 5.39 40.14 68.64
C PHE A 8 6.84 40.21 69.09
N ASP A 9 7.08 40.26 70.41
CA ASP A 9 8.41 40.06 71.00
C ASP A 9 8.68 38.54 71.09
N ALA A 10 8.88 37.90 69.93
CA ALA A 10 9.19 36.48 69.86
C ALA A 10 10.69 36.27 70.12
N LYS A 11 11.04 35.88 71.36
CA LYS A 11 12.39 35.37 71.67
C LYS A 11 12.58 34.04 70.95
N ILE A 12 13.24 34.08 69.79
CA ILE A 12 13.67 32.88 69.06
C ILE A 12 14.60 32.10 69.97
N SER A 13 14.21 30.89 70.36
CA SER A 13 15.06 30.01 71.15
C SER A 13 16.12 29.36 70.24
N ALA A 14 17.23 28.91 70.82
CA ALA A 14 18.23 28.14 70.07
C ALA A 14 17.63 26.86 69.42
N GLY A 15 16.57 26.31 70.04
CA GLY A 15 15.82 25.18 69.48
C GLY A 15 15.08 25.53 68.18
N ASP A 16 14.48 26.71 68.10
CA ASP A 16 13.76 27.18 66.89
C ASP A 16 14.74 27.43 65.73
N ALA A 17 15.94 27.94 66.02
CA ALA A 17 16.99 28.13 65.03
C ALA A 17 17.49 26.78 64.47
N ILE A 18 17.71 25.79 65.33
CA ILE A 18 18.13 24.44 64.91
C ILE A 18 17.06 23.76 64.05
N GLN A 19 15.79 23.84 64.47
CA GLN A 19 14.66 23.28 63.71
C GLN A 19 14.51 23.95 62.33
N THR A 20 14.67 25.27 62.26
CA THR A 20 14.61 26.02 60.99
C THR A 20 15.72 25.59 60.05
N VAL A 21 16.96 25.46 60.54
CA VAL A 21 18.10 24.99 59.73
C VAL A 21 17.90 23.56 59.24
N ALA A 22 17.41 22.67 60.11
CA ALA A 22 17.10 21.29 59.73
C ALA A 22 16.01 21.21 58.64
N LEU A 23 14.97 22.04 58.75
CA LEU A 23 13.91 22.13 57.74
C LEU A 23 14.44 22.64 56.40
N LEU A 24 15.26 23.71 56.40
CA LEU A 24 15.87 24.24 55.18
C LEU A 24 16.77 23.19 54.50
N PHE A 25 17.55 22.44 55.28
CA PHE A 25 18.38 21.36 54.77
C PHE A 25 17.54 20.22 54.16
N ALA A 26 16.46 19.80 54.85
CA ALA A 26 15.55 18.78 54.33
C ALA A 26 14.85 19.22 53.03
N VAL A 27 14.40 20.47 52.94
CA VAL A 27 13.81 21.03 51.71
C VAL A 27 14.85 21.05 50.59
N ALA A 28 16.08 21.49 50.87
CA ALA A 28 17.16 21.49 49.89
C ALA A 28 17.44 20.08 49.36
N GLN A 29 17.59 19.09 50.24
CA GLN A 29 17.78 17.68 49.89
C GLN A 29 16.61 17.15 49.05
N PHE A 30 15.37 17.44 49.45
CA PHE A 30 14.17 17.05 48.71
C PHE A 30 14.16 17.66 47.30
N THR A 31 14.48 18.95 47.14
CA THR A 31 14.57 19.57 45.81
C THR A 31 15.68 18.98 44.95
N ILE A 32 16.85 18.66 45.52
CA ILE A 32 17.95 18.02 44.80
C ILE A 32 17.51 16.63 44.33
N GLN A 33 16.93 15.81 45.22
CA GLN A 33 16.46 14.48 44.89
C GLN A 33 15.31 14.51 43.87
N SER A 34 14.36 15.46 44.00
CA SER A 34 13.26 15.62 43.04
C SER A 34 13.78 15.99 41.65
N ARG A 35 14.79 16.86 41.55
CA ARG A 35 15.43 17.20 40.27
C ARG A 35 16.18 16.00 39.68
N ALA A 36 16.89 15.23 40.51
CA ALA A 36 17.58 14.02 40.07
C ALA A 36 16.59 12.97 39.53
N ASN A 37 15.50 12.72 40.25
CA ASN A 37 14.45 11.78 39.81
C ASN A 37 13.81 12.24 38.48
N ARG A 38 13.46 13.53 38.34
CA ARG A 38 12.90 14.06 37.09
C ARG A 38 13.86 13.92 35.90
N ARG A 39 15.17 14.06 36.13
CA ARG A 39 16.19 13.84 35.07
C ARG A 39 16.26 12.37 34.69
N ALA A 40 16.30 11.46 35.66
CA ALA A 40 16.29 10.03 35.41
C ALA A 40 15.02 9.58 34.66
N ASP A 41 13.85 10.12 35.02
CA ASP A 41 12.60 9.85 34.32
C ASP A 41 12.62 10.36 32.87
N ALA A 42 13.17 11.56 32.64
CA ALA A 42 13.31 12.14 31.31
C ALA A 42 14.30 11.36 30.43
N GLU A 43 15.45 10.94 30.98
CA GLU A 43 16.43 10.10 30.29
C GLU A 43 15.83 8.72 29.95
N ALA A 44 15.10 8.12 30.88
CA ALA A 44 14.41 6.85 30.64
C ALA A 44 13.30 6.98 29.58
N ALA A 45 12.58 8.11 29.54
CA ALA A 45 11.58 8.37 28.52
C ALA A 45 12.22 8.56 27.13
N ALA A 46 13.31 9.33 27.04
CA ALA A 46 14.05 9.54 25.80
C ALA A 46 14.64 8.22 25.26
N LEU A 47 15.19 7.38 26.14
CA LEU A 47 15.69 6.06 25.75
C LEU A 47 14.58 5.13 25.24
N ARG A 48 13.39 5.17 25.87
CA ARG A 48 12.22 4.41 25.39
C ARG A 48 11.74 4.88 24.01
N GLU A 49 11.73 6.19 23.79
CA GLU A 49 11.36 6.75 22.49
C GLU A 49 12.36 6.36 21.39
N GLU A 50 13.67 6.48 21.69
CA GLU A 50 14.72 6.09 20.75
C GLU A 50 14.68 4.60 20.42
N THR A 51 14.49 3.74 21.42
CA THR A 51 14.37 2.28 21.22
C THR A 51 13.10 1.91 20.46
N ALA A 52 11.97 2.58 20.73
CA ALA A 52 10.74 2.40 19.95
C ALA A 52 10.91 2.82 18.48
N ARG A 53 11.60 3.95 18.22
CA ARG A 53 11.90 4.40 16.86
C ARG A 53 12.79 3.41 16.11
N LYS A 54 13.89 2.97 16.73
CA LYS A 54 14.79 1.95 16.15
C LYS A 54 14.08 0.63 15.88
N ALA A 55 13.17 0.22 16.78
CA ALA A 55 12.37 -1.00 16.58
C ALA A 55 11.40 -0.87 15.40
N LEU A 56 10.78 0.31 15.22
CA LEU A 56 9.91 0.58 14.08
C LEU A 56 10.70 0.58 12.76
N GLU A 57 11.84 1.26 12.71
CA GLU A 57 12.73 1.29 11.54
C GLU A 57 13.19 -0.11 11.15
N SER A 58 13.65 -0.91 12.12
CA SER A 58 14.06 -2.31 11.89
C SER A 58 12.92 -3.14 11.31
N ARG A 59 11.71 -2.99 11.86
CA ARG A 59 10.52 -3.70 11.38
C ARG A 59 10.11 -3.28 9.97
N GLN A 60 10.25 -2.00 9.62
CA GLN A 60 10.00 -1.53 8.26
C GLN A 60 10.98 -2.16 7.27
N VAL A 61 12.28 -2.21 7.60
CA VAL A 61 13.30 -2.85 6.77
C VAL A 61 12.98 -4.33 6.54
N GLU A 62 12.62 -5.07 7.60
CA GLU A 62 12.22 -6.48 7.49
C GLU A 62 11.01 -6.67 6.57
N ILE A 63 10.00 -5.82 6.70
CA ILE A 63 8.80 -5.85 5.86
C ILE A 63 9.17 -5.62 4.39
N TYR A 64 10.01 -4.63 4.10
CA TYR A 64 10.44 -4.34 2.72
C TYR A 64 11.25 -5.48 2.12
N GLN A 65 12.22 -6.02 2.87
CA GLN A 65 13.01 -7.18 2.42
C GLN A 65 12.13 -8.38 2.11
N ARG A 66 11.12 -8.64 2.94
CA ARG A 66 10.19 -9.73 2.71
C ARG A 66 9.34 -9.50 1.46
N LEU A 67 8.81 -8.28 1.27
CA LEU A 67 8.07 -7.95 0.05
C LEU A 67 8.92 -8.11 -1.22
N GLU A 68 10.20 -7.72 -1.15
CA GLU A 68 11.15 -7.89 -2.25
C GLU A 68 11.35 -9.38 -2.59
N ILE A 69 11.59 -10.23 -1.59
CA ILE A 69 11.74 -11.69 -1.78
C ILE A 69 10.48 -12.30 -2.40
N GLU A 70 9.31 -11.96 -1.88
CA GLU A 70 8.03 -12.49 -2.39
C GLU A 70 7.74 -11.99 -3.81
N SER A 71 8.10 -10.75 -4.16
CA SER A 71 7.99 -10.26 -5.54
C SER A 71 8.92 -11.00 -6.50
N ASN A 72 10.16 -11.29 -6.08
CA ASN A 72 11.08 -12.09 -6.86
C ASN A 72 10.57 -13.51 -7.10
N ALA A 73 9.83 -14.09 -6.13
CA ALA A 73 9.19 -15.39 -6.31
C ALA A 73 8.12 -15.35 -7.41
N VAL A 74 7.32 -14.28 -7.49
CA VAL A 74 6.34 -14.08 -8.58
C VAL A 74 7.03 -13.98 -9.94
N PHE A 75 8.09 -13.18 -10.04
CA PHE A 75 8.84 -13.06 -11.28
C PHE A 75 9.50 -14.35 -11.73
N LYS A 76 10.06 -15.10 -10.78
CA LYS A 76 10.64 -16.41 -11.06
C LYS A 76 9.56 -17.37 -11.55
N PHE A 77 8.39 -17.41 -10.89
CA PHE A 77 7.27 -18.23 -11.33
C PHE A 77 6.83 -17.84 -12.74
N GLU A 78 6.79 -16.54 -13.05
CA GLU A 78 6.45 -16.05 -14.39
C GLU A 78 7.45 -16.53 -15.44
N ALA A 79 8.75 -16.41 -15.16
CA ALA A 79 9.81 -16.86 -16.06
C ALA A 79 9.77 -18.37 -16.30
N GLU A 80 9.48 -19.16 -15.26
CA GLU A 80 9.37 -20.62 -15.33
C GLU A 80 8.19 -21.11 -16.18
N HIS A 81 7.14 -20.29 -16.35
CA HIS A 81 5.92 -20.62 -17.10
C HIS A 81 5.69 -19.65 -18.27
N SER A 82 6.79 -19.24 -18.92
CA SER A 82 6.81 -18.27 -20.02
C SER A 82 6.14 -18.77 -21.32
N ASP A 83 5.82 -20.06 -21.40
CA ASP A 83 5.04 -20.70 -22.46
C ASP A 83 3.52 -20.61 -22.26
N ILE A 84 3.07 -20.43 -21.00
CA ILE A 84 1.66 -20.43 -20.60
C ILE A 84 1.18 -19.01 -20.30
N LEU A 85 1.86 -18.30 -19.41
CA LEU A 85 1.34 -17.04 -18.86
C LEU A 85 1.11 -15.93 -19.89
N PRO A 86 1.93 -15.74 -20.94
CA PRO A 86 1.66 -14.70 -21.94
C PRO A 86 0.27 -14.77 -22.56
N PHE A 87 -0.31 -15.97 -22.67
CA PHE A 87 -1.69 -16.15 -23.14
C PHE A 87 -2.70 -15.44 -22.23
N PHE A 88 -2.56 -15.58 -20.90
CA PHE A 88 -3.45 -15.00 -19.91
C PHE A 88 -3.21 -13.50 -19.67
N LYS A 89 -1.98 -13.03 -19.95
CA LYS A 89 -1.54 -11.64 -19.78
C LYS A 89 -1.96 -10.69 -20.89
N THR A 90 -2.64 -11.17 -21.94
CA THR A 90 -3.16 -10.27 -22.99
C THR A 90 -4.32 -9.42 -22.47
N HIS A 91 -4.62 -8.31 -23.17
CA HIS A 91 -5.69 -7.41 -22.72
C HIS A 91 -7.09 -7.95 -22.94
N LEU A 92 -7.30 -8.73 -24.00
CA LEU A 92 -8.63 -9.22 -24.39
C LEU A 92 -8.72 -10.72 -24.23
N ALA A 93 -9.89 -11.16 -23.78
CA ALA A 93 -10.20 -12.57 -23.74
C ALA A 93 -10.06 -13.21 -25.14
N PRO A 94 -9.50 -14.42 -25.22
CA PRO A 94 -9.35 -15.15 -26.47
C PRO A 94 -10.72 -15.54 -27.04
N GLY A 95 -10.74 -15.89 -28.33
CA GLY A 95 -11.95 -16.45 -28.93
C GLY A 95 -12.33 -17.79 -28.27
N ARG A 96 -13.64 -18.12 -28.27
CA ARG A 96 -14.19 -19.32 -27.61
C ARG A 96 -13.46 -20.62 -27.97
N ALA A 97 -13.12 -20.84 -29.25
CA ALA A 97 -12.44 -22.05 -29.68
C ALA A 97 -11.03 -22.20 -29.07
N GLU A 98 -10.29 -21.11 -28.96
CA GLU A 98 -8.96 -21.09 -28.35
C GLU A 98 -9.05 -21.22 -26.82
N TYR A 99 -10.00 -20.53 -26.20
CA TYR A 99 -10.32 -20.71 -24.78
C TYR A 99 -10.60 -22.18 -24.46
N GLU A 100 -11.52 -22.83 -25.19
CA GLU A 100 -11.88 -24.23 -25.00
C GLU A 100 -10.73 -25.19 -25.34
N ARG A 101 -9.84 -24.83 -26.28
CA ARG A 101 -8.62 -25.61 -26.57
C ARG A 101 -7.71 -25.60 -25.34
N ARG A 102 -7.34 -24.41 -24.85
CA ARG A 102 -6.46 -24.25 -23.68
C ARG A 102 -7.06 -24.83 -22.41
N ALA A 103 -8.37 -24.68 -22.20
CA ALA A 103 -9.07 -25.27 -21.05
C ALA A 103 -9.04 -26.81 -21.06
N ARG A 104 -8.91 -27.44 -22.23
CA ARG A 104 -8.78 -28.90 -22.38
C ARG A 104 -7.34 -29.39 -22.28
N GLU A 105 -6.37 -28.54 -22.58
CA GLU A 105 -4.94 -28.87 -22.58
C GLU A 105 -4.33 -29.02 -21.17
N GLY A 106 -5.14 -28.88 -20.11
CA GLY A 106 -4.76 -29.22 -18.73
C GLY A 106 -4.41 -28.00 -17.88
N ASP A 107 -3.37 -28.14 -17.05
CA ASP A 107 -3.01 -27.29 -15.89
C ASP A 107 -2.75 -25.79 -16.20
N ASP A 108 -2.89 -25.31 -17.44
CA ASP A 108 -2.70 -23.90 -17.84
C ASP A 108 -3.50 -22.92 -16.96
N PHE A 109 -4.80 -23.20 -16.76
CA PHE A 109 -5.65 -22.39 -15.89
C PHE A 109 -5.24 -22.48 -14.42
N LEU A 110 -4.74 -23.64 -13.97
CA LEU A 110 -4.23 -23.81 -12.62
C LEU A 110 -2.93 -23.02 -12.41
N THR A 111 -2.05 -23.00 -13.42
CA THR A 111 -0.82 -22.21 -13.44
C THR A 111 -1.12 -20.72 -13.41
N ALA A 112 -2.03 -20.25 -14.27
CA ALA A 112 -2.49 -18.85 -14.26
C ALA A 112 -3.14 -18.49 -12.91
N ARG A 113 -3.98 -19.37 -12.36
CA ARG A 113 -4.57 -19.18 -11.04
C ARG A 113 -3.53 -19.00 -9.95
N LYS A 114 -2.52 -19.89 -9.86
CA LYS A 114 -1.43 -19.77 -8.88
C LYS A 114 -0.63 -18.48 -9.05
N TYR A 115 -0.37 -18.07 -10.29
CA TYR A 115 0.28 -16.79 -10.58
C TYR A 115 -0.53 -15.63 -9.99
N TYR A 116 -1.82 -15.55 -10.30
CA TYR A 116 -2.69 -14.48 -9.82
C TYR A 116 -2.93 -14.52 -8.31
N GLU A 117 -2.96 -15.71 -7.70
CA GLU A 117 -3.00 -15.86 -6.24
C GLU A 117 -1.76 -15.23 -5.60
N ASN A 118 -0.56 -15.48 -6.17
CA ASN A 118 0.67 -14.86 -5.67
C ASN A 118 0.69 -13.34 -5.86
N CYS A 119 0.23 -12.84 -7.01
CA CYS A 119 0.08 -11.40 -7.26
C CYS A 119 -0.89 -10.78 -6.23
N CYS A 120 -2.07 -11.38 -6.04
CA CYS A 120 -3.06 -10.88 -5.09
C CYS A 120 -2.57 -10.92 -3.64
N ASN A 121 -1.79 -11.93 -3.25
CA ASN A 121 -1.18 -11.99 -1.92
C ASN A 121 -0.24 -10.79 -1.68
N LEU A 122 0.61 -10.46 -2.66
CA LEU A 122 1.49 -9.28 -2.60
C LEU A 122 0.69 -7.98 -2.56
N PHE A 123 -0.33 -7.86 -3.40
CA PHE A 123 -1.19 -6.68 -3.47
C PHE A 123 -1.96 -6.47 -2.17
N GLU A 124 -2.46 -7.55 -1.57
CA GLU A 124 -3.16 -7.48 -0.30
C GLU A 124 -2.27 -6.96 0.84
N ILE A 125 -1.05 -7.52 0.95
CA ILE A 125 -0.10 -7.11 1.98
C ILE A 125 0.27 -5.64 1.78
N SER A 126 0.62 -5.23 0.57
CA SER A 126 1.01 -3.84 0.27
C SER A 126 -0.14 -2.84 0.52
N ALA A 127 -1.37 -3.14 0.09
CA ALA A 127 -2.56 -2.33 0.38
C ALA A 127 -2.80 -2.18 1.88
N ARG A 128 -2.71 -3.28 2.64
CA ARG A 128 -2.91 -3.30 4.10
C ARG A 128 -1.84 -2.51 4.85
N LEU A 129 -0.59 -2.61 4.42
CA LEU A 129 0.52 -1.87 5.02
C LEU A 129 0.42 -0.37 4.74
N ARG A 130 -0.02 0.03 3.53
CA ARG A 130 -0.27 1.44 3.21
C ARG A 130 -1.38 2.02 4.08
N GLN A 131 -2.49 1.30 4.29
CA GLN A 131 -3.56 1.77 5.18
C GLN A 131 -3.12 1.98 6.63
N LYS A 132 -2.07 1.28 7.07
CA LYS A 132 -1.47 1.43 8.40
C LYS A 132 -0.36 2.47 8.44
N ASP A 133 -0.12 3.18 7.34
CA ASP A 133 0.97 4.15 7.17
C ASP A 133 2.36 3.55 7.47
N ILE A 134 2.54 2.25 7.19
CA ILE A 134 3.81 1.54 7.42
C ILE A 134 4.71 1.66 6.17
N VAL A 135 4.09 1.57 4.99
CA VAL A 135 4.79 1.67 3.70
C VAL A 135 4.72 3.10 3.18
N ASP A 136 5.88 3.56 2.71
CA ASP A 136 6.06 4.88 2.13
C ASP A 136 5.14 5.08 0.90
N PRO A 137 4.54 6.27 0.72
CA PRO A 137 3.67 6.54 -0.42
C PRO A 137 4.32 6.31 -1.79
N GLU A 138 5.62 6.59 -1.96
CA GLU A 138 6.34 6.37 -3.22
C GLU A 138 6.50 4.88 -3.51
N VAL A 139 6.86 4.10 -2.49
CA VAL A 139 6.93 2.64 -2.61
C VAL A 139 5.56 2.10 -2.96
N PHE A 140 4.51 2.44 -2.21
CA PHE A 140 3.16 1.96 -2.52
C PHE A 140 2.70 2.34 -3.94
N ALA A 141 3.02 3.56 -4.41
CA ALA A 141 2.66 4.01 -5.74
C ALA A 141 3.31 3.17 -6.85
N SER A 142 4.54 2.65 -6.65
CA SER A 142 5.17 1.77 -7.64
C SER A 142 4.46 0.42 -7.76
N TRP A 143 3.90 -0.11 -6.66
CA TRP A 143 3.07 -1.33 -6.68
C TRP A 143 1.72 -1.11 -7.38
N VAL A 144 1.13 0.08 -7.25
CA VAL A 144 -0.17 0.40 -7.88
C VAL A 144 -0.10 0.31 -9.40
N ALA A 145 1.06 0.56 -10.01
CA ALA A 145 1.26 0.32 -11.44
C ALA A 145 1.05 -1.16 -11.81
N TRP A 146 1.56 -2.08 -10.99
CA TRP A 146 1.38 -3.51 -11.24
C TRP A 146 -0.04 -3.97 -10.98
N TYR A 147 -0.74 -3.35 -10.02
CA TYR A 147 -2.17 -3.64 -9.82
C TYR A 147 -2.93 -3.31 -11.09
N PHE A 148 -2.60 -2.17 -11.71
CA PHE A 148 -3.20 -1.75 -12.96
C PHE A 148 -2.87 -2.71 -14.10
N ASP A 149 -1.60 -3.09 -14.26
CA ASP A 149 -1.19 -4.03 -15.30
C ASP A 149 -1.91 -5.38 -15.15
N THR A 150 -1.96 -5.96 -13.94
CA THR A 150 -2.69 -7.21 -13.67
C THR A 150 -4.20 -7.06 -13.94
N LEU A 151 -4.81 -5.90 -13.65
CA LEU A 151 -6.22 -5.64 -13.96
C LEU A 151 -6.49 -5.70 -15.48
N LEU A 152 -5.53 -5.30 -16.31
CA LEU A 152 -5.66 -5.34 -17.77
C LEU A 152 -5.59 -6.76 -18.33
N GLU A 153 -5.10 -7.73 -17.59
CA GLU A 153 -4.95 -9.11 -18.05
C GLU A 153 -6.31 -9.82 -18.03
N TRP A 154 -6.75 -10.37 -19.17
CA TRP A 154 -8.05 -11.05 -19.24
C TRP A 154 -8.10 -12.29 -18.34
N GLY A 155 -6.97 -13.00 -18.19
CA GLY A 155 -6.88 -14.18 -17.35
C GLY A 155 -7.19 -13.84 -15.89
N PHE A 156 -6.66 -12.72 -15.40
CA PHE A 156 -6.96 -12.22 -14.06
C PHE A 156 -8.45 -11.95 -13.90
N ARG A 157 -9.06 -11.22 -14.84
CA ARG A 157 -10.49 -10.88 -14.78
C ARG A 157 -11.37 -12.12 -14.81
N ALA A 158 -11.05 -13.08 -15.66
CA ALA A 158 -11.79 -14.35 -15.76
C ALA A 158 -11.75 -15.14 -14.44
N LEU A 159 -10.62 -15.12 -13.74
CA LEU A 159 -10.42 -15.85 -12.49
C LEU A 159 -10.84 -15.05 -11.24
N TRP A 160 -11.00 -13.72 -11.35
CA TRP A 160 -11.23 -12.85 -10.20
C TRP A 160 -12.46 -13.22 -9.38
N HIS A 161 -13.54 -13.68 -10.01
CA HIS A 161 -14.75 -14.10 -9.31
C HIS A 161 -14.52 -15.24 -8.33
N ASP A 162 -13.60 -16.16 -8.64
CA ASP A 162 -13.21 -17.26 -7.75
C ASP A 162 -12.13 -16.82 -6.76
N LEU A 163 -11.21 -15.96 -7.19
CA LEU A 163 -10.10 -15.49 -6.35
C LEU A 163 -10.59 -14.61 -5.21
N ARG A 164 -11.49 -13.66 -5.49
CA ARG A 164 -11.91 -12.58 -4.57
C ARG A 164 -12.46 -13.06 -3.24
N ASP A 165 -13.00 -14.27 -3.16
CA ASP A 165 -13.56 -14.81 -1.92
C ASP A 165 -12.48 -15.15 -0.88
N ASN A 166 -11.23 -15.30 -1.31
CA ASN A 166 -10.09 -15.55 -0.42
C ASN A 166 -9.42 -14.26 0.07
N TYR A 167 -9.85 -13.10 -0.41
CA TYR A 167 -9.18 -11.82 -0.15
C TYR A 167 -10.04 -10.86 0.66
N THR A 168 -9.35 -10.01 1.42
CA THR A 168 -9.97 -9.02 2.28
C THR A 168 -10.81 -8.00 1.48
N PRO A 169 -11.82 -7.38 2.11
CA PRO A 169 -12.60 -6.29 1.49
C PRO A 169 -11.73 -5.15 0.94
N GLN A 170 -10.54 -4.95 1.52
CA GLN A 170 -9.59 -3.93 1.08
C GLN A 170 -9.06 -4.20 -0.32
N LEU A 171 -8.58 -5.41 -0.60
CA LEU A 171 -8.14 -5.76 -1.94
C LEU A 171 -9.33 -5.79 -2.91
N ARG A 172 -10.46 -6.30 -2.44
CA ARG A 172 -11.69 -6.35 -3.24
C ARG A 172 -12.16 -4.98 -3.70
N MET A 173 -12.04 -3.95 -2.86
CA MET A 173 -12.42 -2.59 -3.25
C MET A 173 -11.54 -2.03 -4.37
N VAL A 174 -10.33 -2.56 -4.57
CA VAL A 174 -9.44 -2.18 -5.67
C VAL A 174 -9.93 -2.77 -6.98
N PHE A 175 -10.26 -4.05 -7.01
CA PHE A 175 -10.51 -4.76 -8.27
C PHE A 175 -11.98 -4.95 -8.62
N ASP A 176 -12.88 -5.19 -7.64
CA ASP A 176 -14.26 -5.62 -7.91
C ASP A 176 -14.99 -4.71 -8.91
N LYS A 177 -14.88 -3.39 -8.73
CA LYS A 177 -15.52 -2.42 -9.62
C LYS A 177 -14.95 -2.52 -11.05
N PHE A 178 -13.63 -2.42 -11.17
CA PHE A 178 -12.97 -2.33 -12.47
C PHE A 178 -13.02 -3.65 -13.24
N VAL A 179 -12.88 -4.80 -12.55
CA VAL A 179 -13.02 -6.11 -13.19
C VAL A 179 -14.42 -6.27 -13.79
N ASN A 180 -15.48 -5.93 -13.05
CA ASN A 180 -16.85 -6.03 -13.58
C ASN A 180 -17.09 -5.10 -14.77
N GLU A 181 -16.54 -3.88 -14.74
CA GLU A 181 -16.61 -2.94 -15.88
C GLU A 181 -15.88 -3.50 -17.11
N LEU A 182 -14.66 -3.98 -16.93
CA LEU A 182 -13.84 -4.52 -18.01
C LEU A 182 -14.39 -5.82 -18.59
N ILE A 183 -14.94 -6.72 -17.77
CA ILE A 183 -15.61 -7.91 -18.26
C ILE A 183 -16.78 -7.51 -19.18
N ARG A 184 -17.58 -6.52 -18.79
CA ARG A 184 -18.70 -6.03 -19.60
C ARG A 184 -18.24 -5.34 -20.89
N ASP A 185 -17.22 -4.50 -20.79
CA ASP A 185 -16.85 -3.57 -21.86
C ASP A 185 -15.84 -4.21 -22.85
N TRP A 186 -14.98 -5.11 -22.37
CA TRP A 186 -13.90 -5.72 -23.15
C TRP A 186 -14.15 -7.20 -23.41
N ASP A 187 -14.59 -7.99 -22.41
CA ASP A 187 -14.64 -9.46 -22.56
C ASP A 187 -16.00 -9.99 -23.11
N ALA A 188 -17.12 -9.46 -22.64
CA ALA A 188 -18.49 -9.87 -23.02
C ALA A 188 -18.86 -9.63 -24.51
N PRO A 189 -18.32 -8.61 -25.22
CA PRO A 189 -18.57 -8.44 -26.65
C PRO A 189 -18.05 -9.57 -27.55
N HIS A 190 -17.27 -10.53 -27.02
CA HIS A 190 -16.63 -11.60 -27.79
C HIS A 190 -17.47 -12.88 -27.97
N ASP A 191 -18.61 -13.03 -27.27
CA ASP A 191 -19.44 -14.24 -27.30
C ASP A 191 -20.64 -14.18 -28.28
N SER A 192 -21.11 -12.98 -28.65
CA SER A 192 -22.45 -12.81 -29.25
C SER A 192 -22.53 -12.37 -30.73
N ARG A 193 -21.42 -12.28 -31.47
CA ARG A 193 -21.42 -11.83 -32.90
C ARG A 193 -20.88 -12.82 -33.94
N ARG A 194 -20.77 -14.12 -33.64
CA ARG A 194 -20.33 -15.14 -34.63
C ARG A 194 -21.41 -16.15 -35.01
N GLY A 195 -22.65 -15.68 -35.11
CA GLY A 195 -23.70 -16.36 -35.87
C GLY A 195 -23.80 -15.74 -37.27
N ALA A 196 -23.47 -16.51 -38.30
CA ALA A 196 -23.69 -16.25 -39.73
C ALA A 196 -22.71 -15.29 -40.46
N GLY A 197 -21.71 -15.89 -41.10
CA GLY A 197 -21.50 -15.65 -42.52
C GLY A 197 -20.66 -14.45 -42.97
N GLN A 198 -19.72 -13.95 -42.18
CA GLN A 198 -18.71 -13.03 -42.70
C GLN A 198 -17.32 -13.65 -42.69
N ASN A 199 -16.79 -13.87 -43.90
CA ASN A 199 -15.36 -13.96 -44.17
C ASN A 199 -14.73 -12.60 -43.83
N GLU A 200 -14.52 -12.34 -42.54
CA GLU A 200 -13.54 -11.36 -42.11
C GLU A 200 -12.23 -12.12 -42.01
N SER A 201 -11.29 -11.74 -42.88
CA SER A 201 -9.88 -12.04 -42.72
C SER A 201 -9.49 -12.04 -41.25
N GLU A 202 -8.89 -13.15 -40.84
CA GLU A 202 -7.89 -13.25 -39.78
C GLU A 202 -7.54 -11.91 -39.10
N GLU A 203 -7.82 -11.86 -37.80
CA GLU A 203 -6.75 -11.47 -36.87
C GLU A 203 -6.33 -10.00 -36.86
N ALA A 204 -7.24 -9.06 -37.13
CA ALA A 204 -7.19 -7.81 -36.38
C ALA A 204 -7.57 -8.12 -34.93
N VAL A 205 -6.62 -8.64 -34.14
CA VAL A 205 -6.67 -8.58 -32.67
C VAL A 205 -7.07 -7.15 -32.37
N ARG A 206 -8.33 -6.91 -31.96
CA ARG A 206 -8.81 -5.57 -31.68
C ARG A 206 -7.99 -5.07 -30.49
N MET A 207 -6.88 -4.40 -30.73
CA MET A 207 -6.10 -3.84 -29.66
C MET A 207 -6.97 -2.77 -29.00
N VAL A 208 -7.09 -2.83 -27.66
CA VAL A 208 -7.68 -1.73 -26.92
C VAL A 208 -6.83 -0.50 -27.22
N ALA A 209 -7.45 0.56 -27.75
CA ALA A 209 -6.73 1.77 -28.10
C ALA A 209 -6.00 2.34 -26.87
N ASP A 210 -4.75 2.79 -27.05
CA ASP A 210 -3.91 3.32 -25.96
C ASP A 210 -4.63 4.42 -25.18
N GLN A 211 -5.39 5.29 -25.86
CA GLN A 211 -6.18 6.34 -25.21
C GLN A 211 -7.21 5.79 -24.21
N THR A 212 -7.82 4.64 -24.51
CA THR A 212 -8.75 3.95 -23.61
C THR A 212 -8.03 3.41 -22.38
N ILE A 213 -6.83 2.84 -22.58
CA ILE A 213 -5.99 2.32 -21.50
C ILE A 213 -5.53 3.47 -20.58
N GLU A 214 -5.06 4.58 -21.15
CA GLU A 214 -4.66 5.76 -20.39
C GLU A 214 -5.82 6.36 -19.60
N ALA A 215 -7.00 6.50 -20.21
CA ALA A 215 -8.19 6.98 -19.51
C ALA A 215 -8.59 6.07 -18.34
N LEU A 216 -8.48 4.76 -18.52
CA LEU A 216 -8.70 3.78 -17.45
C LEU A 216 -7.64 3.90 -16.35
N ARG A 217 -6.36 4.05 -16.72
CA ARG A 217 -5.25 4.24 -15.78
C ARG A 217 -5.46 5.46 -14.90
N SER A 218 -5.80 6.60 -15.50
CA SER A 218 -6.08 7.84 -14.75
C SER A 218 -7.23 7.65 -13.76
N ARG A 219 -8.32 6.99 -14.18
CA ARG A 219 -9.45 6.67 -13.30
C ARG A 219 -9.06 5.73 -12.17
N PHE A 220 -8.31 4.68 -12.48
CA PHE A 220 -7.84 3.69 -11.50
C PHE A 220 -6.94 4.36 -10.46
N TYR A 221 -5.93 5.11 -10.90
CA TYR A 221 -5.02 5.83 -10.01
C TYR A 221 -5.73 6.89 -9.16
N ALA A 222 -6.68 7.63 -9.73
CA ALA A 222 -7.45 8.61 -8.95
C ALA A 222 -8.22 7.94 -7.81
N GLU A 223 -8.85 6.81 -8.09
CA GLU A 223 -9.61 6.05 -7.11
C GLU A 223 -8.71 5.48 -6.01
N LEU A 224 -7.57 4.88 -6.36
CA LEU A 224 -6.63 4.34 -5.37
C LEU A 224 -5.92 5.46 -4.57
N GLY A 225 -5.50 6.53 -5.23
CA GLY A 225 -4.87 7.69 -4.58
C GLY A 225 -5.74 8.29 -3.50
N SER A 226 -7.05 8.40 -3.76
CA SER A 226 -8.04 8.84 -2.78
C SER A 226 -8.26 7.81 -1.66
N LYS A 227 -8.49 6.54 -1.99
CA LYS A 227 -8.80 5.48 -1.00
C LYS A 227 -7.65 5.19 -0.02
N PHE A 228 -6.41 5.26 -0.49
CA PHE A 228 -5.22 4.95 0.30
C PHE A 228 -4.47 6.19 0.79
N VAL A 229 -5.03 7.39 0.58
CA VAL A 229 -4.42 8.68 0.92
C VAL A 229 -2.94 8.70 0.50
N CYS A 230 -2.72 8.59 -0.81
CA CYS A 230 -1.38 8.51 -1.40
C CYS A 230 -1.08 9.80 -2.20
N PRO A 231 -0.33 10.75 -1.61
CA PRO A 231 0.02 12.01 -2.28
C PRO A 231 0.81 11.76 -3.56
N THR A 232 1.67 10.75 -3.60
CA THR A 232 2.50 10.42 -4.77
C THR A 232 1.64 10.12 -6.00
N ILE A 233 0.59 9.30 -5.85
CA ILE A 233 -0.34 8.98 -6.94
C ILE A 233 -1.10 10.23 -7.40
N THR A 234 -1.55 11.04 -6.44
CA THR A 234 -2.27 12.30 -6.73
C THR A 234 -1.38 13.27 -7.52
N ASN A 235 -0.10 13.38 -7.14
CA ASN A 235 0.87 14.22 -7.82
C ASN A 235 1.21 13.71 -9.22
N TRP A 236 1.23 12.39 -9.44
CA TRP A 236 1.40 11.83 -10.78
C TRP A 236 0.29 12.26 -11.72
N LEU A 237 -0.97 12.17 -11.27
CA LEU A 237 -2.13 12.58 -12.06
C LEU A 237 -2.07 14.07 -12.43
N ALA A 238 -1.76 14.95 -11.47
CA ALA A 238 -1.60 16.38 -11.72
C ALA A 238 -0.53 16.67 -12.78
N ARG A 239 0.61 15.95 -12.74
CA ARG A 239 1.68 16.11 -13.74
C ARG A 239 1.29 15.67 -15.15
N VAL A 240 0.45 14.65 -15.26
CA VAL A 240 -0.09 14.20 -16.56
C VAL A 240 -1.05 15.25 -17.11
N GLU A 241 -1.94 15.80 -16.27
CA GLU A 241 -2.88 16.87 -16.66
C GLU A 241 -2.17 18.17 -17.08
N GLU A 242 -1.04 18.50 -16.45
CA GLU A 242 -0.21 19.68 -16.78
C GLU A 242 0.62 19.53 -18.08
N GLY A 243 0.52 18.40 -18.80
CA GLY A 243 1.12 18.25 -20.12
C GLY A 243 2.65 18.07 -20.15
N ARG A 244 3.28 17.66 -19.05
CA ARG A 244 4.76 17.45 -18.96
C ARG A 244 5.20 16.01 -19.25
N GLY A 245 4.47 15.30 -20.11
CA GLY A 245 4.74 13.91 -20.49
C GLY A 245 5.55 13.73 -21.76
N ASP A 246 6.20 14.76 -22.31
CA ASP A 246 6.93 14.63 -23.57
C ASP A 246 8.39 14.22 -23.34
N ARG A 247 8.62 12.91 -23.34
CA ARG A 247 9.73 12.23 -24.03
C ARG A 247 9.59 10.72 -23.78
N ALA A 248 9.13 10.00 -24.79
CA ALA A 248 9.36 8.56 -24.85
C ALA A 248 10.85 8.28 -24.67
N HIS A 249 11.19 7.37 -23.75
CA HIS A 249 12.57 6.95 -23.54
C HIS A 249 13.10 6.35 -24.86
N PRO A 250 14.30 6.71 -25.33
CA PRO A 250 14.83 6.27 -26.64
C PRO A 250 15.02 4.75 -26.76
N LEU A 251 14.89 4.01 -25.66
CA LEU A 251 14.96 2.54 -25.58
C LEU A 251 13.66 1.90 -25.04
N ALA A 252 12.55 2.64 -24.98
CA ALA A 252 11.26 2.00 -24.73
C ALA A 252 10.98 1.05 -25.90
N PHE A 253 11.01 -0.26 -25.63
CA PHE A 253 10.68 -1.26 -26.64
C PHE A 253 9.24 -1.04 -27.09
N ARG A 254 9.08 -0.75 -28.38
CA ARG A 254 7.79 -0.75 -29.09
C ARG A 254 7.48 -2.17 -29.56
#